data_AF-A0A2E2XC47-F1
#
_entry.id   AF-A0A2E2XC47-F1
#
_cell.length_a   1.000
_cell.length_b   1.000
_cell.length_c   1.000
_cell.angle_alpha   90.00
_cell.angle_beta   90.00
_cell.angle_gamma   90.00
#
_symmetry.space_group_name_H-M   'P 1'
#
loop_
_entity.id
_entity.type
_entity.pdbx_description
1 polymer ?
#
loop_
_entity_poly.entity_id
_entity_poly.type
_entity_poly.pdbx_seq_one_letter_code
_entity_poly.pdbx_strand_id
1 'polypeptide(L)'
;MNSDQELAHKIKIKFGTAPNDPTSYQLEKIKQDIQALIAKGISPSEKDWEEIVKKHCPGAGSYFYKGADTSDLITLMQLATKK
;
A
#
# COMPACT_ATOMS: atom_id res chain seq x y z
N MET A 1 13.47 4.87 -11.68
CA MET A 1 12.01 4.95 -11.42
C MET A 1 11.81 4.77 -9.93
N ASN A 2 11.14 5.73 -9.26
CA ASN A 2 10.95 5.71 -7.80
C ASN A 2 9.88 4.67 -7.45
N SER A 3 10.29 3.44 -7.10
CA SER A 3 9.38 2.35 -6.72
C SER A 3 8.40 2.76 -5.61
N ASP A 4 8.78 3.74 -4.80
CA ASP A 4 8.00 4.33 -3.70
C ASP A 4 6.82 5.16 -4.21
N GLN A 5 7.02 5.93 -5.27
CA GLN A 5 5.96 6.70 -5.91
C GLN A 5 4.94 5.78 -6.58
N GLU A 6 5.42 4.70 -7.22
CA GLU A 6 4.53 3.68 -7.78
C GLU A 6 3.75 2.92 -6.70
N LEU A 7 4.42 2.56 -5.59
CA LEU A 7 3.77 1.89 -4.47
C LEU A 7 2.70 2.78 -3.84
N ALA A 8 3.03 4.04 -3.54
CA ALA A 8 2.08 5.00 -2.99
C ALA A 8 0.87 5.21 -3.91
N HIS A 9 1.12 5.34 -5.22
CA HIS A 9 0.06 5.52 -6.21
C HIS A 9 -0.88 4.30 -6.27
N LYS A 10 -0.32 3.08 -6.24
CA LYS A 10 -1.13 1.85 -6.25
C LYS A 10 -1.90 1.64 -4.96
N ILE A 11 -1.30 1.93 -3.80
CA ILE A 11 -2.00 1.90 -2.50
C ILE A 11 -3.19 2.86 -2.54
N LYS A 12 -2.97 4.06 -3.07
CA LYS A 12 -4.00 5.10 -3.19
C LYS A 12 -5.16 4.67 -4.07
N ILE A 13 -4.88 4.10 -5.23
CA ILE A 13 -5.94 3.61 -6.13
C ILE A 13 -6.67 2.41 -5.53
N LYS A 14 -5.92 1.44 -5.00
CA LYS A 14 -6.46 0.15 -4.56
C LYS A 14 -7.23 0.24 -3.25
N PHE A 15 -6.68 0.94 -2.27
CA PHE A 15 -7.29 1.10 -0.94
C PHE A 15 -8.01 2.43 -0.77
N GLY A 16 -7.99 3.31 -1.77
CA GLY A 16 -8.79 4.52 -1.73
C GLY A 16 -8.39 5.49 -0.61
N THR A 17 -7.11 5.86 -0.56
CA THR A 17 -6.58 6.82 0.43
C THR A 17 -6.80 8.27 -0.04
N ALA A 18 -6.67 9.22 0.89
CA ALA A 18 -6.79 10.64 0.57
C ALA A 18 -5.76 11.09 -0.48
N PRO A 19 -6.01 12.18 -1.23
CA PRO A 19 -5.13 12.60 -2.31
C PRO A 19 -3.67 12.89 -1.91
N ASN A 20 -3.45 13.30 -0.66
CA ASN A 20 -2.14 13.56 -0.06
C ASN A 20 -1.57 12.37 0.74
N ASP A 21 -2.30 11.26 0.82
CA ASP A 21 -1.90 10.03 1.51
C ASP A 21 -1.70 8.88 0.50
N PRO A 22 -0.80 7.93 0.77
CA PRO A 22 0.16 7.91 1.88
C PRO A 22 1.30 8.93 1.66
N THR A 23 1.65 9.68 2.71
CA THR A 23 2.89 10.46 2.78
C THR A 23 4.11 9.53 2.80
N SER A 24 5.31 10.05 2.52
CA SER A 24 6.55 9.27 2.55
C SER A 24 6.75 8.53 3.86
N TYR A 25 6.43 9.16 4.99
CA TYR A 25 6.53 8.54 6.32
C TYR A 25 5.54 7.38 6.51
N GLN A 26 4.28 7.56 6.11
CA GLN A 26 3.28 6.48 6.19
C GLN A 26 3.64 5.33 5.24
N LEU A 27 4.15 5.64 4.05
CA LEU A 27 4.60 4.65 3.09
C LEU A 27 5.75 3.80 3.66
N GLU A 28 6.73 4.42 4.31
CA GLU A 28 7.81 3.70 5.00
C GLU A 28 7.26 2.80 6.12
N LYS A 29 6.30 3.26 6.90
CA LYS A 29 5.65 2.44 7.94
C LYS A 29 4.88 1.25 7.37
N ILE A 30 4.13 1.46 6.28
CA ILE A 30 3.42 0.39 5.57
C ILE A 30 4.43 -0.64 5.06
N LYS A 31 5.52 -0.21 4.43
CA LYS A 31 6.59 -1.12 3.99
C LYS A 31 7.19 -1.91 5.15
N GLN A 32 7.48 -1.27 6.27
CA GLN A 32 8.03 -1.93 7.46
C GLN A 32 7.09 -3.01 8.01
N ASP A 33 5.79 -2.72 8.14
CA ASP A 33 4.79 -3.71 8.59
C ASP A 33 4.69 -4.89 7.60
N ILE A 34 4.67 -4.62 6.30
CA ILE A 34 4.62 -5.66 5.25
C ILE A 34 5.90 -6.52 5.26
N GLN A 35 7.07 -5.91 5.37
CA GLN A 35 8.33 -6.63 5.50
C GLN A 35 8.39 -7.46 6.77
N ALA A 36 7.83 -6.96 7.88
CA ALA A 36 7.75 -7.70 9.13
C ALA A 36 6.84 -8.93 9.02
N LEU A 37 5.73 -8.85 8.27
CA LEU A 37 4.89 -10.03 7.98
C LEU A 37 5.64 -11.05 7.12
N ILE A 38 6.30 -10.61 6.06
CA ILE A 38 7.09 -11.49 5.19
C ILE A 38 8.24 -12.14 5.97
N ALA A 39 8.91 -11.39 6.84
CA ALA A 39 9.97 -11.90 7.71
C ALA A 39 9.48 -12.96 8.71
N LYS A 40 8.19 -12.92 9.08
CA LYS A 40 7.52 -13.96 9.87
C LYS A 40 7.10 -15.18 9.04
N GLY A 41 7.36 -15.18 7.73
CA GLY A 41 6.90 -16.21 6.80
C GLY A 41 5.42 -16.07 6.43
N ILE A 42 4.80 -14.93 6.72
CA ILE A 42 3.40 -14.64 6.40
C ILE A 42 3.38 -13.82 5.11
N SER A 43 2.73 -14.34 4.08
CA SER A 43 2.45 -13.57 2.85
C SER A 43 1.26 -12.65 3.10
N PRO A 44 1.43 -11.31 3.14
CA PRO A 44 0.34 -10.41 3.48
C PRO A 44 -0.78 -10.47 2.45
N SER A 45 -1.98 -10.83 2.88
CA SER A 45 -3.16 -10.84 2.03
C SER A 45 -3.66 -9.44 1.74
N GLU A 46 -4.59 -9.29 0.78
CA GLU A 46 -5.22 -8.01 0.49
C GLU A 46 -5.85 -7.37 1.74
N LYS A 47 -6.41 -8.20 2.62
CA LYS A 47 -6.97 -7.75 3.90
C LYS A 47 -5.90 -7.24 4.86
N ASP A 48 -4.76 -7.93 4.96
CA ASP A 48 -3.63 -7.46 5.78
C ASP A 48 -3.12 -6.11 5.28
N TRP A 49 -3.01 -5.96 3.96
CA TRP A 49 -2.65 -4.69 3.34
C TRP A 49 -3.68 -3.60 3.65
N GLU A 50 -4.97 -3.89 3.54
CA GLU A 50 -6.03 -2.93 3.88
C GLU A 50 -5.93 -2.51 5.36
N GLU A 51 -5.75 -3.45 6.28
CA GLU A 51 -5.63 -3.16 7.71
C GLU A 51 -4.38 -2.33 8.03
N ILE A 52 -3.23 -2.66 7.43
CA ILE A 52 -1.98 -1.88 7.58
C ILE A 52 -2.12 -0.48 6.99
N VAL A 53 -2.67 -0.38 5.77
CA VAL A 53 -2.87 0.91 5.11
C VAL A 53 -3.86 1.75 5.91
N LYS A 54 -4.96 1.18 6.39
CA LYS A 54 -5.96 1.88 7.22
C LYS A 54 -5.41 2.30 8.58
N LYS A 55 -4.51 1.49 9.17
CA LYS A 55 -3.80 1.82 10.42
C LYS A 55 -2.92 3.06 10.28
N HIS A 56 -2.26 3.23 9.13
CA HIS A 56 -1.36 4.38 8.88
C HIS A 56 -2.04 5.55 8.15
N CYS A 57 -3.08 5.26 7.36
CA CYS A 57 -3.87 6.21 6.57
C CYS A 57 -5.35 6.07 6.98
N PRO A 58 -5.84 6.86 7.95
CA PRO A 58 -7.23 6.76 8.41
C PRO A 58 -8.25 7.11 7.31
N GLY A 59 -7.84 7.80 6.25
CA GLY A 59 -8.64 8.08 5.06
C GLY A 59 -8.72 6.93 4.06
N ALA A 60 -8.05 5.79 4.31
CA ALA A 60 -8.16 4.60 3.47
C ALA A 60 -9.59 4.04 3.46
N GLY A 61 -10.09 3.71 2.28
CA GLY A 61 -11.45 3.20 2.02
C GLY A 61 -12.50 4.30 1.84
N SER A 62 -12.14 5.57 2.02
CA SER A 62 -13.07 6.70 1.86
C SER A 62 -13.02 7.32 0.46
N TYR A 63 -11.96 7.10 -0.31
CA TYR A 63 -11.80 7.67 -1.65
C TYR A 63 -11.92 6.60 -2.72
N PHE A 64 -12.93 6.70 -3.60
CA PHE A 64 -13.06 5.81 -4.75
C PHE A 64 -12.51 6.47 -6.01
N TYR A 65 -11.33 6.04 -6.46
CA TYR A 65 -10.75 6.51 -7.72
C TYR A 65 -11.37 5.75 -8.91
N LYS A 66 -12.52 6.24 -9.40
CA LYS A 66 -13.17 5.69 -10.59
C LYS A 66 -12.27 5.83 -11.82
N GLY A 67 -11.93 4.71 -12.45
CA GLY A 67 -11.18 4.65 -13.72
C GLY A 67 -9.67 4.40 -13.57
N ALA A 68 -9.17 4.18 -12.35
CA ALA A 68 -7.78 3.83 -12.14
C ALA A 68 -7.64 2.30 -11.99
N ASP A 69 -6.81 1.70 -12.84
CA ASP A 69 -6.49 0.27 -12.89
C ASP A 69 -6.42 -0.36 -11.49
N THR A 70 -7.26 -1.36 -11.25
CA THR A 70 -7.26 -2.22 -10.07
C THR A 70 -5.98 -3.05 -10.04
N SER A 71 -4.86 -2.38 -9.79
CA SER A 71 -3.53 -2.95 -9.87
C SER A 71 -3.43 -4.18 -8.97
N ASP A 72 -2.95 -5.28 -9.55
CA ASP A 72 -2.90 -6.58 -8.91
C ASP A 72 -2.05 -6.55 -7.62
N LEU A 73 -2.50 -7.24 -6.57
CA LEU A 73 -1.82 -7.28 -5.26
C LEU A 73 -0.37 -7.75 -5.38
N ILE A 74 -0.11 -8.63 -6.34
CA ILE A 74 1.23 -9.12 -6.69
C ILE A 74 2.16 -7.97 -7.05
N THR A 75 1.66 -6.99 -7.79
CA THR A 75 2.47 -5.84 -8.22
C THR A 75 2.79 -4.89 -7.06
N LEU A 76 1.86 -4.75 -6.10
CA LEU A 76 2.10 -4.02 -4.86
C LEU A 76 3.22 -4.67 -4.04
N MET A 77 3.17 -6.00 -3.88
CA MET A 77 4.22 -6.73 -3.18
C MET A 77 5.59 -6.56 -3.84
N GLN A 78 5.67 -6.71 -5.17
CA GLN A 78 6.93 -6.57 -5.90
C GLN A 78 7.55 -5.17 -5.75
N LEU A 79 6.72 -4.12 -5.71
CA LEU A 79 7.20 -2.75 -5.52
C LEU A 79 7.63 -2.47 -4.07
N ALA A 80 6.96 -3.05 -3.09
CA ALA A 80 7.32 -2.90 -1.67
C ALA A 80 8.58 -3.68 -1.27
N THR A 81 8.93 -4.71 -2.04
CA THR A 81 10.09 -5.58 -1.78
C THR A 81 11.28 -5.31 -2.68
N LYS A 82 11.12 -4.50 -3.74
CA LYS A 82 12.23 -4.02 -4.57
C LYS A 82 13.10 -3.06 -3.76
N LYS A 83 14.38 -3.41 -3.65
CA LYS A 83 15.46 -2.56 -3.10
C LYS A 83 15.85 -1.45 -4.08
#